data_AF-A0A7K1AAS5-F1
#
_entry.id   AF-A0A7K1AAS5-F1
#
_cell.length_a   1.000
_cell.length_b   1.000
_cell.length_c   1.000
_cell.angle_alpha   90.00
_cell.angle_beta   90.00
_cell.angle_gamma   90.00
#
_symmetry.space_group_name_H-M   'P 1'
#
loop_
_entity.id
_entity.type
_entity.pdbx_description
1 polymer ?
#
loop_
_entity_poly.entity_id
_entity_poly.type
_entity_poly.pdbx_seq_one_letter_code
_entity_poly.pdbx_strand_id
1 'polypeptide(L)' 'GGILAYVTCSPHPAETTAQIEWFLRSRKDSALLDATEVFVKLNPELSLNPKRKTVQLWPHRNGTDAMFLALLQKSNG' A
#
# COMPACT_ATOMS: atom_id res chain seq x y z
N GLY A 1 -5.50 16.90 0.16
CA GLY A 1 -5.32 17.02 -1.29
C GLY A 1 -5.71 15.76 -1.99
N GLY A 2 -5.17 15.54 -3.20
CA GLY A 2 -5.42 14.34 -3.99
C GLY A 2 -4.81 13.08 -3.38
N ILE A 3 -5.32 11.92 -3.80
CA ILE A 3 -4.85 10.58 -3.39
C ILE A 3 -4.21 9.91 -4.61
N LEU A 4 -3.05 9.29 -4.41
CA LEU A 4 -2.33 8.47 -5.38
C LEU A 4 -2.30 7.01 -4.87
N ALA A 5 -2.68 6.08 -5.73
CA ALA A 5 -2.48 4.66 -5.50
C ALA A 5 -1.26 4.18 -6.28
N TYR A 6 -0.30 3.55 -5.60
CA TYR A 6 0.81 2.83 -6.22
C TYR A 6 0.53 1.33 -6.11
N VAL A 7 0.55 0.63 -7.25
CA VAL A 7 0.18 -0.79 -7.34
C VAL A 7 1.18 -1.52 -8.24
N THR A 8 1.60 -2.72 -7.85
CA THR A 8 2.42 -3.61 -8.67
C THR A 8 2.06 -5.08 -8.39
N CYS A 9 2.33 -5.97 -9.35
CA CYS A 9 2.22 -7.43 -9.21
C CYS A 9 3.56 -8.10 -8.83
N SER A 10 4.58 -7.31 -8.52
CA SER A 10 5.86 -7.81 -8.03
C SER A 10 5.87 -7.87 -6.49
N PRO A 11 6.37 -8.96 -5.88
CA PRO A 11 6.66 -9.02 -4.46
C PRO A 11 8.04 -8.44 -4.11
N HIS A 12 8.83 -8.00 -5.10
CA HIS A 12 10.21 -7.59 -4.87
C HIS A 12 10.27 -6.26 -4.09
N PRO A 13 11.05 -6.16 -2.99
CA PRO A 13 11.12 -4.94 -2.18
C PRO A 13 11.50 -3.67 -2.95
N ALA A 14 12.36 -3.80 -3.96
CA ALA A 14 12.79 -2.67 -4.82
C ALA A 14 11.67 -2.10 -5.69
N GLU A 15 10.59 -2.85 -5.90
CA GLU A 15 9.40 -2.45 -6.66
C GLU A 15 8.20 -2.14 -5.75
N THR A 16 8.35 -2.28 -4.43
CA THR A 16 7.25 -2.14 -3.47
C THR A 16 7.59 -1.11 -2.40
N THR A 17 7.95 -1.55 -1.19
CA THR A 17 8.18 -0.68 -0.03
C THR A 17 9.32 0.30 -0.26
N ALA A 18 10.36 -0.09 -0.99
CA ALA A 18 11.48 0.81 -1.28
C ALA A 18 11.05 2.02 -2.12
N GLN A 19 10.12 1.84 -3.07
CA GLN A 19 9.58 2.94 -3.87
C GLN A 19 8.76 3.91 -3.00
N ILE A 20 7.94 3.37 -2.09
CA ILE A 20 7.12 4.18 -1.18
C ILE A 20 8.00 4.99 -0.23
N GLU A 21 8.99 4.36 0.37
CA GLU A 21 9.95 5.03 1.25
C GLU A 21 10.75 6.11 0.52
N TRP A 22 11.23 5.82 -0.69
CA TRP A 22 11.94 6.79 -1.51
C TRP A 22 11.04 7.99 -1.86
N PHE A 23 9.80 7.73 -2.25
CA PHE A 23 8.84 8.78 -2.58
C PHE A 23 8.57 9.70 -1.38
N LEU A 24 8.27 9.13 -0.21
CA LEU A 24 8.01 9.90 1.02
C LEU A 24 9.24 10.69 1.49
N ARG A 25 10.45 10.19 1.25
CA ARG A 25 11.68 10.96 1.50
C ARG A 25 11.79 12.16 0.56
N SER A 26 11.46 11.99 -0.71
CA SER A 26 11.57 12.99 -1.78
C SER A 26 10.43 14.02 -1.79
N ARG A 27 9.24 13.67 -1.25
CA ARG A 27 8.04 14.50 -1.25
C ARG A 27 7.53 14.70 0.18
N LYS A 28 7.96 15.80 0.80
CA LYS A 28 7.56 16.16 2.18
C LYS A 28 6.09 16.56 2.30
N ASP A 29 5.46 16.91 1.18
CA ASP A 29 4.02 17.23 1.06
C ASP A 29 3.14 15.99 0.91
N SER A 30 3.62 14.80 1.28
CA SER A 30 2.90 13.53 1.09
C SER A 30 2.94 12.65 2.34
N ALA A 31 1.83 11.96 2.60
CA ALA A 31 1.69 11.03 3.71
C ALA A 31 1.13 9.67 3.26
N LEU A 32 1.59 8.59 3.90
CA LEU A 32 1.08 7.24 3.68
C LEU A 32 -0.22 7.03 4.46
N LEU A 33 -1.30 6.75 3.73
CA LEU A 33 -2.60 6.35 4.28
C LEU A 33 -2.61 4.86 4.62
N ASP A 34 -3.49 4.48 5.54
CA ASP A 34 -3.71 3.07 5.87
C ASP A 34 -4.58 2.40 4.81
N ALA A 35 -3.94 1.73 3.85
CA ALA A 35 -4.64 0.95 2.84
C ALA A 35 -5.26 -0.33 3.43
N THR A 36 -4.74 -0.85 4.54
CA THR A 36 -5.27 -2.07 5.16
C THR A 36 -6.65 -1.82 5.76
N GLU A 37 -6.87 -0.66 6.37
CA GLU A 37 -8.18 -0.26 6.90
C GLU A 37 -9.24 -0.21 5.78
N VAL A 38 -8.88 0.33 4.62
CA VAL A 38 -9.77 0.39 3.45
C VAL A 38 -10.12 -1.01 2.96
N PHE A 39 -9.14 -1.89 2.84
CA PHE A 39 -9.36 -3.26 2.36
C PHE A 39 -10.18 -4.10 3.35
N VAL A 40 -9.94 -3.97 4.66
CA VAL A 40 -10.73 -4.66 5.69
C VAL A 40 -12.19 -4.20 5.67
N LYS A 41 -12.46 -2.91 5.42
CA LYS A 41 -13.83 -2.41 5.23
C LYS A 41 -14.53 -3.00 4.01
N LEU A 42 -13.79 -3.27 2.93
CA LEU A 42 -14.32 -3.86 1.70
C LEU A 42 -14.49 -5.39 1.80
N ASN A 43 -13.55 -6.06 2.46
CA ASN A 43 -13.57 -7.49 2.69
C ASN A 43 -12.96 -7.83 4.07
N PRO A 44 -13.79 -7.97 5.11
CA PRO A 44 -13.33 -8.27 6.46
C PRO A 44 -12.59 -9.59 6.61
N GLU A 45 -12.87 -10.56 5.73
CA GLU A 45 -12.25 -11.89 5.73
C GLU A 45 -10.84 -11.89 5.10
N LEU A 46 -10.42 -10.78 4.50
CA LEU A 46 -9.12 -10.70 3.85
C LEU A 46 -7.99 -10.66 4.89
N SER A 47 -7.18 -11.72 4.92
CA SER A 47 -6.01 -11.79 5.80
C SER A 47 -4.93 -10.80 5.37
N LEU A 48 -4.76 -9.73 6.15
CA LEU A 48 -3.76 -8.68 5.97
C LEU A 48 -2.91 -8.49 7.22
N ASN A 49 -1.77 -7.81 7.09
CA ASN A 49 -0.92 -7.46 8.22
C ASN A 49 -1.34 -6.09 8.81
N PRO A 50 -2.02 -6.04 9.97
CA PRO A 50 -2.53 -4.79 10.54
C PRO A 50 -1.42 -3.87 11.08
N LYS A 51 -0.17 -4.34 11.16
CA LYS A 51 0.98 -3.53 11.58
C LYS A 51 1.57 -2.70 10.42
N ARG A 52 1.00 -2.81 9.21
CA ARG A 52 1.46 -2.11 8.02
C ARG A 52 0.33 -1.28 7.44
N LYS A 53 0.69 -0.14 6.85
CA LYS A 53 -0.24 0.73 6.11
C LYS A 53 -0.34 0.35 4.63
N THR A 54 0.54 -0.50 4.13
CA THR A 54 0.54 -1.01 2.75
C THR A 54 -0.08 -2.41 2.72
N VAL A 55 -0.74 -2.75 1.62
CA VAL A 55 -1.28 -4.08 1.38
C VAL A 55 -0.28 -4.91 0.57
N GLN A 56 -0.02 -6.13 1.02
CA GLN A 56 0.69 -7.15 0.25
C GLN A 56 -0.17 -8.40 0.23
N LEU A 57 -0.56 -8.80 -0.97
CA LEU A 57 -1.30 -10.03 -1.23
C LEU A 57 -0.32 -11.13 -1.66
N TRP A 58 -0.68 -12.37 -1.35
CA TRP A 58 0.09 -13.55 -1.65
C TRP A 58 -0.79 -14.65 -2.22
N PRO A 59 -0.34 -15.40 -3.24
CA PRO A 59 -1.10 -16.52 -3.80
C PRO A 59 -1.56 -17.52 -2.75
N HIS A 60 -0.66 -17.93 -1.86
CA HIS A 60 -0.94 -18.94 -0.84
C HIS A 60 -1.80 -18.44 0.33
N ARG A 61 -2.02 -17.12 0.48
CA ARG A 61 -2.84 -16.56 1.58
C ARG A 61 -4.16 -15.98 1.11
N ASN A 62 -4.15 -15.37 -0.07
CA ASN A 62 -5.25 -14.57 -0.57
C ASN A 62 -5.89 -15.17 -1.83
N GLY A 63 -5.28 -16.20 -2.44
CA GLY A 63 -5.78 -16.80 -3.68
C GLY A 63 -5.68 -15.89 -4.90
N THR A 64 -4.76 -14.90 -4.87
CA THR A 64 -4.53 -13.92 -5.94
C THR A 64 -3.07 -13.92 -6.37
N ASP A 65 -2.74 -13.24 -7.48
CA ASP A 65 -1.33 -12.92 -7.79
C ASP A 65 -0.69 -12.10 -6.66
N ALA A 66 0.65 -12.08 -6.61
CA ALA A 66 1.43 -11.41 -5.58
C ALA A 66 1.39 -9.87 -5.71
N MET A 67 0.25 -9.27 -5.38
CA MET A 67 -0.01 -7.84 -5.56
C MET A 67 0.45 -7.01 -4.35
N PHE A 68 0.99 -5.83 -4.61
CA PHE A 68 1.30 -4.80 -3.61
C PHE A 68 0.50 -3.53 -3.89
N LEU A 69 0.02 -2.86 -2.83
CA LEU A 69 -0.68 -1.58 -2.93
C LEU A 69 -0.31 -0.63 -1.78
N ALA A 70 -0.11 0.64 -2.11
CA ALA A 70 0.04 1.73 -1.16
C ALA A 70 -0.81 2.94 -1.57
N LEU A 71 -1.39 3.63 -0.58
CA LEU A 71 -2.17 4.84 -0.78
C LEU A 71 -1.41 6.04 -0.19
N LEU A 72 -1.15 7.03 -1.03
CA LEU A 72 -0.43 8.25 -0.66
C LEU A 72 -1.39 9.44 -0.79
N GLN A 73 -1.42 10.31 0.21
CA GLN A 73 -2.19 11.55 0.14
C GLN A 73 -1.24 12.74 0.08
N LYS A 74 -1.50 13.64 -0.87
CA LYS A 74 -0.84 14.94 -0.89
C LYS A 74 -1.49 15.83 0.17
N SER A 75 -0.68 16.33 1.09
CA SER A 75 -1.10 17.36 2.05
C SER A 75 -1.45 18.64 1.29
N ASN A 76 -2.53 19.28 1.71
CA ASN A 76 -2.74 20.67 1.31
C ASN A 76 -1.76 21.48 2.16
N GLY A 77 -0.84 22.19 1.50
CA GLY A 77 -0.03 23.21 2.19
C GLY A 77 -0.91 24.28 2.80
#